data_AF-A0A0C2ZLP3-F1
#
_entry.id   AF-A0A0C2ZLP3-F1
#
_cell.length_a   1.000
_cell.length_b   1.000
_cell.length_c   1.000
_cell.angle_alpha   90.00
_cell.angle_beta   90.00
_cell.angle_gamma   90.00
#
_symmetry.space_group_name_H-M   'P 1'
#
loop_
_entity.id
_entity.type
_entity.pdbx_description
1 polymer ?
#
loop_
_entity_poly.entity_id
_entity_poly.type
_entity_poly.pdbx_seq_one_letter_code
_entity_poly.pdbx_strand_id
1 'polypeptide(L)'
;MTQIKIFTSLLLLGFSFSAVNAEDSVSSIRTFTHFDEQKAFNLIKKIFRSHSMEKYIIDTSWEELHITERSASGYFNLNTTINHLVLKVEKTMDHNHSIMHLELYKTSDADEVKHYVPVNEFSHELLWNRLEYGLGLNNQWINCFTLSEFLSFEYPLCAIDKESLQP
;
A
#
# COMPACT_ATOMS: atom_id res chain seq x y z
N MET A 1 64.34 7.65 37.51
CA MET A 1 63.24 8.62 37.75
C MET A 1 63.05 9.36 36.44
N THR A 2 62.23 8.81 35.54
CA THR A 2 62.18 9.29 34.14
C THR A 2 60.83 8.97 33.49
N GLN A 3 60.03 10.03 33.35
CA GLN A 3 59.10 10.37 32.25
C GLN A 3 57.93 9.42 31.91
N ILE A 4 56.74 9.91 32.29
CA ILE A 4 55.40 9.61 31.76
C ILE A 4 55.37 9.88 30.24
N LYS A 5 54.82 8.94 29.45
CA LYS A 5 54.28 9.23 28.13
C LYS A 5 52.85 8.69 28.02
N ILE A 6 51.91 9.64 28.01
CA ILE A 6 50.52 9.45 27.64
C ILE A 6 50.50 9.30 26.11
N PHE A 7 49.96 8.20 25.60
CA PHE A 7 49.56 8.09 24.20
C PHE A 7 48.05 7.89 24.14
N THR A 8 47.38 8.99 23.84
CA THR A 8 46.04 9.10 23.30
C THR A 8 45.81 8.07 22.20
N SER A 9 44.86 7.16 22.40
CA SER A 9 44.19 6.46 21.31
C SER A 9 42.72 6.87 21.33
N LEU A 10 42.46 7.95 20.59
CA LEU A 10 41.13 8.45 20.27
C LEU A 10 40.62 7.61 19.09
N LEU A 11 40.01 6.46 19.37
CA LEU A 11 39.40 5.63 18.33
C LEU A 11 37.98 6.13 18.11
N LEU A 12 37.88 7.14 17.24
CA LEU A 12 36.67 7.55 16.55
C LEU A 12 36.17 6.37 15.72
N LEU A 13 35.33 5.52 16.29
CA LEU A 13 34.44 4.66 15.51
C LEU A 13 33.34 5.55 14.95
N GLY A 14 33.61 6.05 13.74
CA GLY A 14 32.65 6.75 12.91
C GLY A 14 31.41 5.89 12.74
N PHE A 15 30.28 6.42 13.18
CA PHE A 15 28.97 6.06 12.70
C PHE A 15 29.00 6.12 11.16
N SER A 16 29.04 4.95 10.52
CA SER A 16 28.59 4.83 9.14
C SER A 16 27.07 4.92 9.21
N PHE A 17 26.54 6.14 9.12
CA PHE A 17 25.17 6.31 8.68
C PHE A 17 25.12 5.77 7.26
N SER A 18 24.65 4.54 7.10
CA SER A 18 24.13 4.10 5.81
C SER A 18 23.08 5.11 5.40
N ALA A 19 23.33 5.81 4.30
CA ALA A 19 22.31 6.57 3.63
C ALA A 19 21.21 5.58 3.23
N VAL A 20 20.12 5.56 3.99
CA VAL A 20 18.88 4.91 3.57
C VAL A 20 18.45 5.66 2.31
N ASN A 21 18.48 4.97 1.17
CA ASN A 21 17.93 5.48 -0.07
C ASN A 21 16.44 5.73 0.14
N ALA A 22 15.99 6.97 -0.06
CA ALA A 22 14.62 7.41 0.16
C ALA A 22 13.60 6.84 -0.87
N GLU A 23 14.00 5.89 -1.72
CA GLU A 23 13.10 5.13 -2.60
C GLU A 23 12.32 4.03 -1.86
N ASP A 24 12.73 3.66 -0.64
CA ASP A 24 12.15 2.55 0.13
C ASP A 24 10.74 2.82 0.72
N SER A 25 10.16 4.01 0.54
CA SER A 25 8.92 4.44 1.23
C SER A 25 7.64 4.44 0.37
N VAL A 26 7.67 3.68 -0.72
CA VAL A 26 6.67 3.75 -1.81
C VAL A 26 5.68 2.57 -1.81
N SER A 27 6.12 1.40 -1.37
CA SER A 27 5.28 0.21 -1.22
C SER A 27 5.13 -0.11 0.25
N SER A 28 3.90 -0.34 0.71
CA SER A 28 3.67 -0.81 2.07
C SER A 28 3.65 -2.33 2.10
N ILE A 29 4.20 -2.92 3.14
CA ILE A 29 4.37 -4.37 3.24
C ILE A 29 3.71 -4.88 4.52
N ARG A 30 3.07 -6.05 4.43
CA ARG A 30 2.59 -6.83 5.58
C ARG A 30 3.00 -8.28 5.40
N THR A 31 3.46 -8.89 6.49
CA THR A 31 3.79 -10.32 6.54
C THR A 31 2.68 -11.06 7.25
N PHE A 32 2.21 -12.14 6.65
CA PHE A 32 1.14 -12.96 7.18
C PHE A 32 1.61 -14.40 7.36
N THR A 33 1.11 -15.07 8.40
CA THR A 33 1.35 -16.49 8.66
C THR A 33 0.12 -17.30 8.24
N HIS A 34 0.30 -18.40 7.52
CA HIS A 34 -0.81 -19.26 7.00
C HIS A 34 -1.90 -18.46 6.25
N PHE A 35 -1.45 -17.64 5.31
CA PHE A 35 -2.28 -16.70 4.58
C PHE A 35 -2.85 -17.31 3.30
N ASP A 36 -4.13 -17.04 3.03
CA ASP A 36 -4.80 -17.41 1.78
C ASP A 36 -4.90 -16.16 0.89
N GLU A 37 -4.00 -16.07 -0.08
CA GLU A 37 -3.93 -14.94 -1.01
C GLU A 37 -5.21 -14.73 -1.81
N GLN A 38 -5.91 -15.83 -2.12
CA GLN A 38 -7.13 -15.77 -2.91
C GLN A 38 -8.27 -15.17 -2.09
N LYS A 39 -8.34 -15.44 -0.78
CA LYS A 39 -9.29 -14.74 0.11
C LYS A 39 -9.03 -13.24 0.14
N ALA A 40 -7.78 -12.83 0.27
CA ALA A 40 -7.42 -11.41 0.29
C ALA A 40 -7.78 -10.70 -1.03
N PHE A 41 -7.44 -11.32 -2.16
CA PHE A 41 -7.82 -10.77 -3.47
C PHE A 41 -9.34 -10.72 -3.64
N ASN A 42 -10.06 -11.77 -3.26
CA ASN A 42 -11.52 -11.78 -3.36
C ASN A 42 -12.20 -10.72 -2.48
N LEU A 43 -11.65 -10.47 -1.30
CA LEU A 43 -12.13 -9.42 -0.39
C LEU A 43 -11.99 -8.03 -1.03
N ILE A 44 -10.81 -7.70 -1.55
CA ILE A 44 -10.61 -6.41 -2.22
C ILE A 44 -11.48 -6.29 -3.46
N LYS A 45 -11.56 -7.33 -4.30
CA LYS A 45 -12.47 -7.35 -5.45
C LYS A 45 -13.92 -7.09 -5.04
N LYS A 46 -14.38 -7.67 -3.93
CA LYS A 46 -15.73 -7.44 -3.40
C LYS A 46 -15.96 -5.96 -3.07
N ILE A 47 -15.02 -5.32 -2.39
CA ILE A 47 -15.09 -3.88 -2.03
C ILE A 47 -15.27 -3.02 -3.29
N PHE A 48 -14.40 -3.21 -4.29
CA PHE A 48 -14.42 -2.36 -5.48
C PHE A 48 -15.63 -2.66 -6.39
N ARG A 49 -16.05 -3.93 -6.48
CA ARG A 49 -17.24 -4.32 -7.26
C ARG A 49 -18.56 -3.89 -6.64
N SER A 50 -18.67 -3.86 -5.31
CA SER A 50 -19.89 -3.39 -4.64
C SER A 50 -20.14 -1.90 -4.85
N HIS A 51 -19.09 -1.15 -5.16
CA HIS A 51 -19.19 0.29 -5.32
C HIS A 51 -19.58 0.69 -6.76
N SER A 52 -18.88 0.16 -7.77
CA SER A 52 -19.27 0.33 -9.18
C SER A 52 -18.50 -0.64 -10.07
N MET A 53 -19.20 -1.54 -10.77
CA MET A 53 -18.56 -2.50 -11.68
C MET A 53 -17.94 -1.85 -12.91
N GLU A 54 -18.45 -0.69 -13.33
CA GLU A 54 -18.02 -0.01 -14.56
C GLU A 54 -16.86 0.97 -14.33
N LYS A 55 -16.63 1.39 -13.08
CA LYS A 55 -15.63 2.40 -12.73
C LYS A 55 -14.22 1.82 -12.61
N TYR A 56 -14.10 0.56 -12.22
CA TYR A 56 -12.84 -0.09 -11.89
C TYR A 56 -12.53 -1.22 -12.87
N ILE A 57 -11.33 -1.22 -13.44
CA ILE A 57 -10.79 -2.39 -14.14
C ILE A 57 -10.04 -3.21 -13.09
N ILE A 58 -10.37 -4.50 -13.00
CA ILE A 58 -9.86 -5.40 -11.98
C ILE A 58 -9.24 -6.61 -12.67
N ASP A 59 -7.92 -6.67 -12.66
CA ASP A 59 -7.13 -7.74 -13.23
C ASP A 59 -6.50 -8.56 -12.10
N THR A 60 -6.52 -9.89 -12.20
CA THR A 60 -6.00 -10.78 -11.16
C THR A 60 -5.20 -11.90 -11.81
N SER A 61 -3.99 -12.12 -11.30
CA SER A 61 -3.14 -13.26 -11.60
C SER A 61 -3.01 -14.17 -10.36
N TRP A 62 -2.11 -15.15 -10.42
CA TRP A 62 -1.84 -16.03 -9.28
C TRP A 62 -1.24 -15.30 -8.08
N GLU A 63 -0.42 -14.29 -8.33
CA GLU A 63 0.40 -13.60 -7.32
C GLU A 63 0.09 -12.11 -7.22
N GLU A 64 -0.80 -11.59 -8.06
CA GLU A 64 -1.07 -10.16 -8.14
C GLU A 64 -2.56 -9.86 -8.37
N LEU A 65 -3.05 -8.83 -7.69
CA LEU A 65 -4.31 -8.15 -7.97
C LEU A 65 -4.00 -6.70 -8.36
N HIS A 66 -4.40 -6.29 -9.56
CA HIS A 66 -4.26 -4.94 -10.06
C HIS A 66 -5.63 -4.32 -10.29
N ILE A 67 -5.88 -3.18 -9.65
CA ILE A 67 -7.09 -2.38 -9.83
C ILE A 67 -6.70 -1.03 -10.40
N THR A 68 -7.41 -0.62 -11.45
CA THR A 68 -7.23 0.70 -12.04
C THR A 68 -8.52 1.49 -12.09
N GLU A 69 -8.42 2.80 -11.84
CA GLU A 69 -9.50 3.77 -11.99
C GLU A 69 -9.02 4.91 -12.87
N ARG A 70 -9.74 5.15 -13.98
CA ARG A 70 -9.48 6.27 -14.88
C ARG A 70 -10.38 7.45 -14.52
N SER A 71 -9.76 8.61 -14.32
CA SER A 71 -10.47 9.87 -14.13
C SER A 71 -10.02 10.89 -15.17
N ALA A 72 -10.97 11.54 -15.83
CA ALA A 72 -10.71 12.64 -16.75
C ALA A 72 -11.16 13.95 -16.11
N SER A 73 -10.36 15.00 -16.25
CA SER A 73 -10.65 16.35 -15.76
C SER A 73 -10.29 17.40 -16.80
N GLY A 74 -10.89 18.58 -16.71
CA GLY A 74 -10.67 19.68 -17.66
C GLY A 74 -11.77 19.81 -18.72
N TYR A 75 -11.89 21.02 -19.28
CA TYR A 75 -12.97 21.39 -20.22
C TYR A 75 -12.48 21.51 -21.67
N PHE A 76 -11.27 22.06 -21.87
CA PHE A 76 -10.66 22.26 -23.19
C PHE A 76 -9.41 21.41 -23.42
N ASN A 77 -8.63 21.16 -22.37
CA ASN A 77 -7.53 20.20 -22.35
C ASN A 77 -7.91 19.11 -21.36
N LEU A 78 -8.35 17.96 -21.88
CA LEU A 78 -8.64 16.80 -21.04
C LEU A 78 -7.32 16.28 -20.47
N ASN A 79 -7.20 16.33 -19.14
CA ASN A 79 -6.14 15.63 -18.43
C ASN A 79 -6.70 14.35 -17.85
N THR A 80 -6.09 13.23 -18.24
CA THR A 80 -6.47 11.91 -17.75
C THR A 80 -5.46 11.48 -16.71
N THR A 81 -5.97 11.12 -15.53
CA THR A 81 -5.19 10.45 -14.49
C THR A 81 -5.68 9.03 -14.37
N ILE A 82 -4.75 8.09 -14.29
CA ILE A 82 -5.04 6.69 -14.00
C ILE A 82 -4.48 6.40 -12.61
N ASN A 83 -5.36 6.00 -11.70
CA ASN A 83 -4.98 5.53 -10.39
C ASN A 83 -4.78 4.02 -10.46
N HIS A 84 -3.75 3.53 -9.76
CA HIS A 84 -3.39 2.11 -9.71
C HIS A 84 -3.27 1.66 -8.25
N LEU A 85 -3.90 0.52 -7.95
CA LEU A 85 -3.75 -0.22 -6.72
C LEU A 85 -3.22 -1.60 -7.11
N VAL A 86 -2.05 -1.96 -6.61
CA VAL A 86 -1.42 -3.24 -6.91
C VAL A 86 -1.15 -3.97 -5.59
N LEU A 87 -1.72 -5.16 -5.45
CA LEU A 87 -1.46 -6.08 -4.35
C LEU A 87 -0.69 -7.28 -4.89
N LYS A 88 0.56 -7.44 -4.46
CA LYS A 88 1.42 -8.57 -4.86
C LYS A 88 1.70 -9.47 -3.67
N VAL A 89 1.81 -10.78 -3.91
CA VAL A 89 2.14 -11.76 -2.88
C VAL A 89 3.42 -12.47 -3.25
N GLU A 90 4.40 -12.42 -2.34
CA GLU A 90 5.62 -13.20 -2.40
C GLU A 90 5.53 -14.31 -1.33
N LYS A 91 5.70 -15.57 -1.75
CA LYS A 91 5.76 -16.71 -0.83
C LYS A 91 7.18 -16.89 -0.32
N THR A 92 7.34 -16.98 0.99
CA THR A 92 8.65 -17.27 1.60
C THR A 92 9.05 -18.72 1.35
N MET A 93 10.35 -19.01 1.43
CA MET A 93 10.89 -20.36 1.22
C MET A 93 10.39 -21.40 2.23
N ASP A 94 9.95 -20.95 3.42
CA ASP A 94 9.40 -21.85 4.44
C ASP A 94 7.91 -22.18 4.20
N HIS A 95 7.27 -21.56 3.21
CA HIS A 95 5.83 -21.66 2.87
C HIS A 95 4.85 -21.38 4.02
N ASN A 96 5.36 -20.99 5.19
CA ASN A 96 4.55 -20.68 6.37
C ASN A 96 4.19 -19.20 6.40
N HIS A 97 5.00 -18.37 5.73
CA HIS A 97 4.79 -16.95 5.64
C HIS A 97 4.50 -16.52 4.20
N SER A 98 3.79 -15.42 4.07
CA SER A 98 3.58 -14.73 2.80
C SER A 98 3.76 -13.24 3.04
N ILE A 99 4.50 -12.60 2.15
CA ILE A 99 4.74 -11.17 2.17
C ILE A 99 3.81 -10.56 1.14
N MET A 100 2.93 -9.66 1.58
CA MET A 100 2.06 -8.92 0.69
C MET A 100 2.54 -7.49 0.55
N HIS A 101 2.71 -7.06 -0.69
CA HIS A 101 3.09 -5.72 -1.07
C HIS A 101 1.87 -4.97 -1.58
N LEU A 102 1.68 -3.75 -1.11
CA LEU A 102 0.67 -2.83 -1.59
C LEU A 102 1.36 -1.59 -2.17
N GLU A 103 1.12 -1.37 -3.46
CA GLU A 103 1.53 -0.17 -4.18
C GLU A 103 0.29 0.64 -4.56
N LEU A 104 0.26 1.92 -4.19
CA LEU A 104 -0.71 2.88 -4.70
C LEU A 104 0.03 3.97 -5.49
N TYR A 105 -0.37 4.21 -6.73
CA TYR A 105 0.26 5.24 -7.55
C TYR A 105 -0.68 5.80 -8.63
N LYS A 106 -0.28 6.93 -9.20
CA LYS A 106 -0.98 7.61 -10.29
C LYS A 106 -0.07 7.74 -11.50
N THR A 107 -0.63 7.59 -12.68
CA THR A 107 0.01 7.96 -13.96
C THR A 107 -0.87 8.98 -14.67
N SER A 108 -0.30 9.76 -15.60
CA SER A 108 -1.06 10.72 -16.41
C SER A 108 -0.82 10.47 -17.89
N ASP A 109 -1.80 10.79 -18.75
CA ASP A 109 -1.60 10.65 -20.20
C ASP A 109 -0.48 11.60 -20.73
N ALA A 110 -0.13 12.64 -19.97
CA ALA A 110 0.92 13.60 -20.33
C ALA A 110 2.34 13.16 -19.93
N ASP A 111 2.45 12.24 -18.97
CA ASP A 111 3.71 11.72 -18.48
C ASP A 111 3.49 10.30 -17.92
N GLU A 112 4.15 9.30 -18.51
CA GLU A 112 4.08 7.89 -18.08
C GLU A 112 4.78 7.64 -16.73
N VAL A 113 5.33 8.69 -16.13
CA VAL A 113 5.95 8.65 -14.80
C VAL A 113 4.92 8.24 -13.74
N LYS A 114 5.32 7.27 -12.90
CA LYS A 114 4.56 6.86 -11.74
C LYS A 114 4.73 7.86 -10.59
N HIS A 115 3.63 8.41 -10.12
CA HIS A 115 3.57 9.22 -8.92
C HIS A 115 3.00 8.39 -7.77
N TYR A 116 3.86 7.88 -6.90
CA TYR A 116 3.48 7.02 -5.81
C TYR A 116 2.89 7.77 -4.62
N VAL A 117 1.99 7.08 -3.91
CA VAL A 117 1.39 7.51 -2.65
C VAL A 117 2.30 7.06 -1.49
N PRO A 118 2.68 7.93 -0.54
CA PRO A 118 3.46 7.54 0.62
C PRO A 118 2.81 6.43 1.47
N VAL A 119 3.62 5.51 1.99
CA VAL A 119 3.18 4.33 2.77
C VAL A 119 2.36 4.65 4.02
N ASN A 120 2.64 5.78 4.68
CA ASN A 120 1.91 6.21 5.88
C ASN A 120 0.74 7.15 5.55
N GLU A 121 0.39 7.31 4.27
CA GLU A 121 -0.82 8.04 3.89
C GLU A 121 -2.07 7.23 4.25
N PHE A 122 -3.16 7.94 4.57
CA PHE A 122 -4.43 7.36 5.00
C PHE A 122 -4.94 6.26 4.05
N SER A 123 -4.78 6.42 2.74
CA SER A 123 -5.15 5.42 1.73
C SER A 123 -4.51 4.04 1.96
N HIS A 124 -3.20 3.97 2.25
CA HIS A 124 -2.49 2.70 2.47
C HIS A 124 -3.00 2.01 3.75
N GLU A 125 -3.06 2.76 4.85
CA GLU A 125 -3.52 2.24 6.14
C GLU A 125 -5.01 1.85 6.11
N LEU A 126 -5.84 2.60 5.39
CA LEU A 126 -7.24 2.27 5.20
C LEU A 126 -7.40 0.94 4.46
N LEU A 127 -6.65 0.73 3.38
CA LEU A 127 -6.71 -0.51 2.60
C LEU A 127 -6.26 -1.71 3.44
N TRP A 128 -5.13 -1.59 4.16
CA TRP A 128 -4.68 -2.63 5.08
C TRP A 128 -5.72 -2.92 6.15
N ASN A 129 -6.33 -1.89 6.72
CA ASN A 129 -7.37 -2.09 7.71
C ASN A 129 -8.57 -2.86 7.15
N ARG A 130 -9.00 -2.59 5.91
CA ARG A 130 -10.10 -3.36 5.29
C ARG A 130 -9.73 -4.82 5.04
N LEU A 131 -8.52 -5.07 4.56
CA LEU A 131 -7.99 -6.41 4.37
C LEU A 131 -7.92 -7.18 5.69
N GLU A 132 -7.20 -6.64 6.67
CA GLU A 132 -7.01 -7.28 7.97
C GLU A 132 -8.34 -7.50 8.69
N TYR A 133 -9.26 -6.53 8.60
CA TYR A 133 -10.58 -6.67 9.18
C TYR A 133 -11.39 -7.81 8.57
N GLY A 134 -11.55 -7.85 7.25
CA GLY A 134 -12.36 -8.89 6.63
C GLY A 134 -11.69 -10.26 6.56
N LEU A 135 -10.37 -10.33 6.79
CA LEU A 135 -9.67 -11.59 7.02
C LEU A 135 -9.73 -12.05 8.49
N GLY A 136 -10.32 -11.25 9.39
CA GLY A 136 -10.41 -11.56 10.82
C GLY A 136 -9.07 -11.46 11.57
N LEU A 137 -8.08 -10.78 10.99
CA LEU A 137 -6.75 -10.58 11.57
C LEU A 137 -6.72 -9.39 12.53
N ASN A 138 -7.59 -8.41 12.31
CA ASN A 138 -7.73 -7.21 13.12
C ASN A 138 -9.21 -6.90 13.34
N ASN A 139 -9.63 -6.60 14.56
CA ASN A 139 -11.03 -6.26 14.86
C ASN A 139 -11.31 -4.75 14.87
N GLN A 140 -10.27 -3.93 14.68
CA GLN A 140 -10.39 -2.49 14.60
C GLN A 140 -10.87 -2.08 13.22
N TRP A 141 -11.79 -1.10 13.19
CA TRP A 141 -12.28 -0.50 11.97
C TRP A 141 -11.90 0.98 11.96
N ILE A 142 -11.04 1.37 11.02
CA ILE A 142 -10.69 2.77 10.83
C ILE A 142 -11.90 3.46 10.22
N ASN A 143 -12.45 4.44 10.95
CA ASN A 143 -13.52 5.28 10.45
C ASN A 143 -12.98 6.20 9.36
N CYS A 144 -13.78 6.40 8.32
CA CYS A 144 -13.47 7.40 7.33
C CYS A 144 -13.80 8.79 7.88
N PHE A 145 -12.85 9.71 7.81
CA PHE A 145 -13.10 11.09 8.17
C PHE A 145 -13.94 11.76 7.08
N THR A 146 -14.88 12.63 7.48
CA THR A 146 -15.56 13.54 6.55
C THR A 146 -14.56 14.58 6.06
N LEU A 147 -13.91 14.31 4.94
CA LEU A 147 -13.18 15.29 4.17
C LEU A 147 -13.73 15.24 2.74
N SER A 148 -14.03 16.42 2.23
CA SER A 148 -14.71 16.72 0.95
C SER A 148 -13.96 16.28 -0.31
N GLU A 149 -12.99 15.36 -0.18
CA GLU A 149 -12.06 14.95 -1.23
C GLU A 149 -11.70 13.47 -1.06
N PHE A 150 -12.69 12.56 -1.00
CA PHE A 150 -12.37 11.15 -1.20
C PHE A 150 -11.75 10.98 -2.58
N LEU A 151 -10.43 10.82 -2.59
CA LEU A 151 -9.66 10.46 -3.76
C LEU A 151 -10.10 9.04 -4.21
N SER A 152 -10.12 8.85 -5.53
CA SER A 152 -10.46 7.62 -6.29
C SER A 152 -10.68 6.32 -5.50
N PHE A 153 -9.64 5.82 -4.82
CA PHE A 153 -9.66 4.52 -4.14
C PHE A 153 -10.14 4.53 -2.68
N GLU A 154 -10.15 5.67 -2.01
CA GLU A 154 -10.63 5.75 -0.62
C GLU A 154 -12.15 5.60 -0.56
N TYR A 155 -12.85 6.11 -1.56
CA TYR A 155 -14.31 6.09 -1.58
C TYR A 155 -14.90 4.68 -1.48
N PRO A 156 -14.53 3.68 -2.32
CA PRO A 156 -15.05 2.32 -2.16
C PRO A 156 -14.63 1.68 -0.83
N LEU A 157 -13.43 1.98 -0.32
CA LEU A 157 -12.96 1.50 0.99
C LEU A 157 -13.75 2.11 2.16
N CYS A 158 -14.31 3.30 1.97
CA CYS A 158 -15.15 4.00 2.94
C CYS A 158 -16.63 3.69 2.82
N ALA A 159 -17.11 3.38 1.62
CA ALA A 159 -18.51 3.10 1.33
C ALA A 159 -18.92 1.66 1.64
N ILE A 160 -17.95 0.73 1.74
CA ILE A 160 -18.23 -0.67 2.07
C ILE A 160 -18.83 -0.79 3.48
N ASP A 161 -19.90 -1.57 3.58
CA ASP A 161 -20.53 -1.89 4.84
C ASP A 161 -19.66 -2.84 5.67
N LYS A 162 -19.40 -2.51 6.94
CA LYS A 162 -18.46 -3.25 7.80
C LYS A 162 -18.92 -4.69 8.00
N GLU A 163 -20.21 -4.87 8.20
CA GLU A 163 -20.90 -6.14 8.37
C GLU A 163 -20.77 -7.03 7.13
N SER A 164 -20.64 -6.42 5.95
CA SER A 164 -20.46 -7.17 4.70
C SER A 164 -19.07 -7.78 4.54
N LEU A 165 -18.07 -7.32 5.30
CA LEU A 165 -16.70 -7.83 5.24
C LEU A 165 -16.38 -8.86 6.32
N GLN A 166 -17.27 -9.10 7.28
CA GLN A 166 -17.03 -10.14 8.29
C GLN A 166 -16.94 -11.53 7.63
N PRO A 167 -15.96 -12.37 8.02
CA PRO A 167 -15.74 -13.69 7.43
C PRO A 167 -16.84 -14.70 7.73
#